data_AF-A0A562CXC8-F1
#
_entry.id   AF-A0A562CXC8-F1
#
_cell.length_a   1.000
_cell.length_b   1.000
_cell.length_c   1.000
_cell.angle_alpha   90.00
_cell.angle_beta   90.00
_cell.angle_gamma   90.00
#
_symmetry.space_group_name_H-M   'P 1'
#
loop_
_entity.id
_entity.type
_entity.pdbx_description
1 polymer ?
#
loop_
_entity_poly.entity_id
_entity_poly.type
_entity_poly.pdbx_seq_one_letter_code
_entity_poly.pdbx_strand_id
1 'polypeptide(L)'
;MRTARTLAEACRRPLVVSVPSPAVWLGRAHALTGHSLPGIDEIAADTASMYLAEWLGKLGALPVALIVLDARTSPGDPVVEVPERLGALSAVTNVAAHFEWSVAVRRDSGVEVEGVAVGVVPDGFWAGAADLPDGDALLATIPASATPERVLDQLAALG
;
A
#
# COMPACT_ATOMS: atom_id res chain seq x y z
N MET A 1 -18.72 6.51 3.34
CA MET A 1 -17.65 7.25 2.63
C MET A 1 -17.60 8.76 2.87
N ARG A 2 -18.58 9.38 3.59
CA ARG A 2 -18.59 10.83 3.87
C ARG A 2 -17.29 11.37 4.47
N THR A 3 -16.73 10.67 5.46
CA THR A 3 -15.48 11.08 6.13
C THR A 3 -14.29 11.20 5.17
N ALA A 4 -14.10 10.22 4.28
CA ALA A 4 -13.00 10.22 3.32
C ALA A 4 -13.13 11.37 2.30
N ARG A 5 -14.36 11.64 1.85
CA ARG A 5 -14.64 12.79 0.98
C ARG A 5 -14.33 14.12 1.68
N THR A 6 -14.83 14.29 2.91
CA THR A 6 -14.56 15.50 3.70
C THR A 6 -13.07 15.69 3.95
N LEU A 7 -12.32 14.62 4.20
CA LEU A 7 -10.86 14.69 4.37
C LEU A 7 -10.17 15.18 3.08
N ALA A 8 -10.50 14.60 1.93
CA ALA A 8 -9.93 15.00 0.64
C ALA A 8 -10.23 16.47 0.32
N GLU A 9 -11.47 16.91 0.55
CA GLU A 9 -11.90 18.30 0.35
C GLU A 9 -11.20 19.28 1.31
N ALA A 10 -11.10 18.93 2.59
CA ALA A 10 -10.46 19.78 3.60
C ALA A 10 -8.96 19.92 3.37
N CYS A 11 -8.28 18.81 3.04
CA CYS A 11 -6.85 18.81 2.74
C CYS A 11 -6.52 19.30 1.33
N ARG A 12 -7.52 19.44 0.45
CA ARG A 12 -7.36 19.74 -0.99
C ARG A 12 -6.33 18.83 -1.68
N ARG A 13 -6.34 17.55 -1.30
CA ARG A 13 -5.43 16.53 -1.83
C ARG A 13 -6.22 15.27 -2.17
N PRO A 14 -5.84 14.55 -3.24
CA PRO A 14 -6.42 13.25 -3.50
C PRO A 14 -6.06 12.25 -2.40
N LEU A 15 -6.81 11.16 -2.34
CA LEU A 15 -6.63 10.11 -1.35
C LEU A 15 -5.63 9.05 -1.86
N VAL A 16 -4.78 8.60 -0.96
CA VAL A 16 -4.03 7.34 -1.10
C VAL A 16 -4.70 6.31 -0.22
N VAL A 17 -5.05 5.16 -0.78
CA VAL A 17 -5.69 4.06 -0.06
C VAL A 17 -4.69 2.94 0.10
N SER A 18 -4.28 2.66 1.33
CA SER A 18 -3.42 1.52 1.65
C SER A 18 -4.26 0.38 2.21
N VAL A 19 -4.11 -0.81 1.62
CA VAL A 19 -4.78 -2.04 2.04
C VAL A 19 -3.77 -3.19 2.01
N PRO A 20 -3.99 -4.29 2.74
CA PRO A 20 -3.21 -5.50 2.52
C PRO A 20 -3.34 -5.94 1.06
N SER A 21 -2.26 -6.44 0.51
CA SER A 21 -2.26 -7.12 -0.80
C SER A 21 -3.20 -8.34 -0.79
N PRO A 22 -3.69 -8.80 -1.95
CA PRO A 22 -4.61 -9.94 -2.03
C PRO A 22 -4.14 -11.20 -1.31
N ALA A 23 -2.86 -11.59 -1.45
CA ALA A 23 -2.33 -12.76 -0.74
C ALA A 23 -2.33 -12.55 0.79
N VAL A 24 -1.83 -11.42 1.26
CA VAL A 24 -1.80 -11.10 2.71
C VAL A 24 -3.23 -11.03 3.27
N TRP A 25 -4.14 -10.40 2.53
CA TRP A 25 -5.55 -10.32 2.92
C TRP A 25 -6.19 -11.71 3.03
N LEU A 26 -5.97 -12.59 2.03
CA LEU A 26 -6.56 -13.92 1.99
C LEU A 26 -6.14 -14.76 3.21
N GLY A 27 -4.84 -14.83 3.53
CA GLY A 27 -4.44 -15.65 4.66
C GLY A 27 -4.80 -15.04 6.01
N ARG A 28 -4.86 -13.71 6.14
CA ARG A 28 -5.44 -13.07 7.33
C ARG A 28 -6.92 -13.41 7.48
N ALA A 29 -7.68 -13.39 6.40
CA ALA A 29 -9.09 -13.76 6.42
C ALA A 29 -9.27 -15.24 6.83
N HIS A 30 -8.42 -16.14 6.33
CA HIS A 30 -8.43 -17.54 6.73
C HIS A 30 -8.13 -17.72 8.22
N ALA A 31 -7.09 -17.04 8.73
CA ALA A 31 -6.69 -17.10 10.12
C ALA A 31 -7.83 -16.68 11.08
N LEU A 32 -8.64 -15.70 10.70
CA LEU A 32 -9.82 -15.28 11.47
C LEU A 32 -10.89 -16.37 11.61
N THR A 33 -10.89 -17.38 10.74
CA THR A 33 -11.79 -18.55 10.84
C THR A 33 -11.21 -19.68 11.69
N GLY A 34 -10.03 -19.50 12.27
CA GLY A 34 -9.30 -20.54 13.00
C GLY A 34 -8.54 -21.53 12.11
N HIS A 35 -8.41 -21.25 10.81
CA HIS A 35 -7.69 -22.09 9.87
C HIS A 35 -6.49 -21.31 9.30
N SER A 36 -5.29 -21.90 9.30
CA SER A 36 -4.16 -21.36 8.56
C SER A 36 -4.03 -22.05 7.20
N LEU A 37 -3.72 -21.29 6.16
CA LEU A 37 -3.30 -21.86 4.89
C LEU A 37 -1.81 -22.25 4.99
N PRO A 38 -1.40 -23.41 4.44
CA PRO A 38 0.01 -23.83 4.45
C PRO A 38 0.89 -22.93 3.57
N GLY A 39 0.28 -22.27 2.57
CA GLY A 39 0.89 -21.34 1.65
C GLY A 39 -0.18 -20.65 0.81
N ILE A 40 0.17 -19.52 0.20
CA ILE A 40 -0.67 -18.82 -0.78
C ILE A 40 0.12 -18.71 -2.07
N ASP A 41 -0.37 -19.41 -3.09
CA ASP A 41 0.16 -19.36 -4.45
C ASP A 41 -0.41 -18.17 -5.24
N GLU A 42 0.11 -17.97 -6.46
CA GLU A 42 -0.29 -16.89 -7.34
C GLU A 42 -1.76 -16.99 -7.79
N ILE A 43 -2.29 -18.20 -7.95
CA ILE A 43 -3.68 -18.44 -8.37
C ILE A 43 -4.66 -18.05 -7.26
N ALA A 44 -4.36 -18.41 -6.02
CA ALA A 44 -5.13 -18.05 -4.85
C ALA A 44 -5.07 -16.52 -4.61
N ALA A 45 -3.91 -15.90 -4.80
CA ALA A 45 -3.75 -14.45 -4.74
C ALA A 45 -4.57 -13.72 -5.82
N ASP A 46 -4.52 -14.16 -7.08
CA ASP A 46 -5.32 -13.59 -8.17
C ASP A 46 -6.83 -13.76 -7.91
N THR A 47 -7.25 -14.92 -7.41
CA THR A 47 -8.65 -15.15 -7.00
C THR A 47 -9.06 -14.20 -5.87
N ALA A 48 -8.21 -14.01 -4.87
CA ALA A 48 -8.45 -13.05 -3.78
C ALA A 48 -8.53 -11.60 -4.30
N SER A 49 -7.79 -11.29 -5.36
CA SER A 49 -7.75 -9.95 -5.97
C SER A 49 -9.13 -9.52 -6.48
N MET A 50 -9.98 -10.46 -6.92
CA MET A 50 -11.35 -10.17 -7.35
C MET A 50 -12.21 -9.56 -6.24
N TYR A 51 -12.11 -10.10 -5.02
CA TYR A 51 -12.85 -9.58 -3.87
C TYR A 51 -12.37 -8.18 -3.46
N LEU A 52 -11.05 -7.97 -3.49
CA LEU A 52 -10.46 -6.67 -3.21
C LEU A 52 -10.86 -5.64 -4.27
N ALA A 53 -10.86 -6.02 -5.54
CA ALA A 53 -11.29 -5.20 -6.66
C ALA A 53 -12.77 -4.79 -6.55
N GLU A 54 -13.66 -5.71 -6.19
CA GLU A 54 -15.07 -5.41 -5.94
C GLU A 54 -15.23 -4.39 -4.80
N TRP A 55 -14.48 -4.56 -3.70
CA TRP A 55 -14.50 -3.62 -2.59
C TRP A 55 -13.94 -2.25 -2.99
N LEU A 56 -12.81 -2.21 -3.70
CA LEU A 56 -12.20 -0.98 -4.22
C LEU A 56 -13.15 -0.23 -5.15
N GLY A 57 -13.91 -0.94 -5.99
CA GLY A 57 -14.90 -0.32 -6.88
C GLY A 57 -15.97 0.49 -6.15
N LYS A 58 -16.26 0.16 -4.88
CA LYS A 58 -17.19 0.94 -4.04
C LYS A 58 -16.64 2.34 -3.72
N LEU A 59 -15.32 2.57 -3.86
CA LEU A 59 -14.63 3.85 -3.66
C LEU A 59 -14.68 4.77 -4.88
N GLY A 60 -15.27 4.34 -6.01
CA GLY A 60 -15.27 5.07 -7.29
C GLY A 60 -15.74 6.53 -7.25
N ALA A 61 -16.51 6.92 -6.23
CA ALA A 61 -17.00 8.30 -6.05
C ALA A 61 -16.09 9.17 -5.15
N LEU A 62 -14.90 8.67 -4.80
CA LEU A 62 -13.88 9.37 -4.02
C LEU A 62 -12.71 9.78 -4.93
N PRO A 63 -12.03 10.91 -4.65
CA PRO A 63 -10.87 11.36 -5.42
C PRO A 63 -9.62 10.57 -5.02
N VAL A 64 -9.62 9.27 -5.27
CA VAL A 64 -8.46 8.40 -5.05
C VAL A 64 -7.46 8.63 -6.18
N ALA A 65 -6.18 8.78 -5.85
CA ALA A 65 -5.10 8.85 -6.84
C ALA A 65 -4.25 7.58 -6.88
N LEU A 66 -4.10 6.90 -5.74
CA LEU A 66 -3.22 5.76 -5.61
C LEU A 66 -3.80 4.70 -4.67
N ILE A 67 -3.76 3.45 -5.13
CA ILE A 67 -3.96 2.25 -4.31
C ILE A 67 -2.59 1.68 -3.96
N VAL A 68 -2.32 1.45 -2.69
CA VAL A 68 -1.13 0.74 -2.21
C VAL A 68 -1.56 -0.62 -1.68
N LEU A 69 -1.11 -1.67 -2.35
CA LEU A 69 -1.25 -3.06 -1.94
C LEU A 69 -0.02 -3.43 -1.09
N ASP A 70 -0.21 -3.51 0.22
CA ASP A 70 0.86 -3.85 1.16
C ASP A 70 1.04 -5.36 1.25
N ALA A 71 2.08 -5.87 0.59
CA ALA A 71 2.48 -7.27 0.55
C ALA A 71 3.50 -7.64 1.64
N ARG A 72 3.77 -6.74 2.58
CA ARG A 72 4.61 -7.05 3.74
C ARG A 72 3.85 -7.92 4.73
N THR A 73 4.49 -8.99 5.18
CA THR A 73 3.96 -9.92 6.18
C THR A 73 4.48 -9.59 7.57
N SER A 74 3.63 -9.72 8.58
CA SER A 74 3.97 -9.67 10.00
C SER A 74 4.08 -11.07 10.60
N PRO A 75 4.71 -11.25 11.78
CA PRO A 75 4.70 -12.53 12.47
C PRO A 75 3.26 -13.05 12.66
N GLY A 76 2.99 -14.27 12.17
CA GLY A 76 1.66 -14.88 12.20
C GLY A 76 0.84 -14.72 10.92
N ASP A 77 1.30 -13.91 9.95
CA ASP A 77 0.74 -13.90 8.60
C ASP A 77 1.08 -15.21 7.84
N PRO A 78 0.26 -15.59 6.84
CA PRO A 78 0.53 -16.74 5.97
C PRO A 78 1.89 -16.63 5.26
N VAL A 79 2.46 -17.77 4.88
CA VAL A 79 3.56 -17.80 3.92
C VAL A 79 2.98 -17.53 2.52
N VAL A 80 3.41 -16.43 1.91
CA VAL A 80 3.13 -16.15 0.49
C VAL A 80 4.25 -16.80 -0.32
N GLU A 81 3.92 -17.76 -1.19
CA GLU A 81 4.91 -18.59 -1.89
C GLU A 81 5.67 -17.80 -2.94
N VAL A 82 4.98 -16.89 -3.63
CA VAL A 82 5.52 -16.04 -4.68
C VAL A 82 5.16 -14.59 -4.37
N PRO A 83 6.14 -13.67 -4.29
CA PRO A 83 5.85 -12.25 -4.10
C PRO A 83 4.94 -11.72 -5.20
N GLU A 84 3.81 -11.11 -4.79
CA GLU A 84 2.87 -10.50 -5.73
C GLU A 84 3.54 -9.39 -6.54
N ARG A 85 3.25 -9.37 -7.84
CA ARG A 85 3.69 -8.35 -8.80
C ARG A 85 2.47 -7.69 -9.43
N LEU A 86 2.58 -6.44 -9.86
CA LEU A 86 1.44 -5.72 -10.43
C LEU A 86 0.80 -6.48 -11.61
N GLY A 87 1.62 -7.05 -12.49
CA GLY A 87 1.15 -7.79 -13.66
C GLY A 87 0.32 -9.05 -13.36
N ALA A 88 0.37 -9.58 -12.13
CA ALA A 88 -0.40 -10.75 -11.72
C ALA A 88 -1.76 -10.40 -11.10
N LEU A 89 -2.04 -9.12 -10.83
CA LEU A 89 -3.21 -8.67 -10.06
C LEU A 89 -4.26 -8.01 -10.95
N SER A 90 -4.66 -8.73 -12.00
CA SER A 90 -5.43 -8.18 -13.12
C SER A 90 -6.76 -7.54 -12.70
N ALA A 91 -7.49 -8.13 -11.74
CA ALA A 91 -8.76 -7.58 -11.29
C ALA A 91 -8.59 -6.20 -10.62
N VAL A 92 -7.55 -6.06 -9.79
CA VAL A 92 -7.25 -4.80 -9.10
C VAL A 92 -6.75 -3.74 -10.08
N THR A 93 -5.83 -4.11 -10.99
CA THR A 93 -5.32 -3.16 -12.00
C THR A 93 -6.42 -2.72 -12.96
N ASN A 94 -7.35 -3.59 -13.33
CA ASN A 94 -8.49 -3.23 -14.19
C ASN A 94 -9.46 -2.27 -13.50
N VAL A 95 -9.81 -2.50 -12.23
CA VAL A 95 -10.66 -1.57 -11.47
C VAL A 95 -9.96 -0.23 -11.29
N ALA A 96 -8.66 -0.25 -10.96
CA ALA A 96 -7.87 0.98 -10.84
C ALA A 96 -7.83 1.77 -12.15
N ALA A 97 -7.55 1.10 -13.28
CA ALA A 97 -7.56 1.72 -14.60
C ALA A 97 -8.92 2.31 -14.97
N HIS A 98 -10.03 1.63 -14.63
CA HIS A 98 -11.39 2.14 -14.87
C HIS A 98 -11.67 3.47 -14.15
N PHE A 99 -11.09 3.66 -12.97
CA PHE A 99 -11.22 4.90 -12.19
C PHE A 99 -9.99 5.83 -12.29
N GLU A 100 -9.06 5.53 -13.19
CA GLU A 100 -7.81 6.28 -13.41
C GLU A 100 -6.91 6.37 -12.16
N TRP A 101 -6.93 5.34 -11.32
CA TRP A 101 -6.05 5.24 -10.15
C TRP A 101 -4.73 4.59 -10.53
N SER A 102 -3.63 5.10 -9.97
CA SER A 102 -2.36 4.38 -9.95
C SER A 102 -2.42 3.22 -8.96
N VAL A 103 -1.64 2.17 -9.20
CA VAL A 103 -1.52 1.02 -8.28
C VAL A 103 -0.06 0.80 -7.94
N ALA A 104 0.21 0.62 -6.65
CA ALA A 104 1.51 0.27 -6.11
C ALA A 104 1.43 -1.07 -5.38
N VAL A 105 2.47 -1.90 -5.50
CA VAL A 105 2.69 -3.03 -4.60
C VAL A 105 3.88 -2.71 -3.69
N ARG A 106 3.64 -2.65 -2.39
CA ARG A 106 4.68 -2.44 -1.37
C ARG A 106 5.14 -3.77 -0.81
N ARG A 107 6.45 -4.01 -0.84
CA ARG A 107 7.14 -5.16 -0.23
C ARG A 107 8.21 -4.65 0.71
N ASP A 108 8.86 -5.56 1.45
CA ASP A 108 10.00 -5.19 2.30
C ASP A 108 11.19 -4.69 1.46
N SER A 109 11.30 -5.18 0.22
CA SER A 109 12.36 -4.78 -0.72
C SER A 109 12.10 -3.44 -1.41
N GLY A 110 10.93 -2.82 -1.25
CA GLY A 110 10.59 -1.56 -1.91
C GLY A 110 9.15 -1.47 -2.40
N VAL A 111 8.89 -0.51 -3.27
CA VAL A 111 7.56 -0.25 -3.85
C VAL A 111 7.64 -0.35 -5.36
N GLU A 112 6.76 -1.15 -5.95
CA GLU A 112 6.60 -1.28 -7.39
C GLU A 112 5.39 -0.46 -7.83
N VAL A 113 5.61 0.48 -8.75
CA VAL A 113 4.60 1.31 -9.41
C VAL A 113 4.96 1.38 -10.89
N GLU A 114 3.97 1.38 -11.77
CA GLU A 114 4.22 1.52 -13.21
C GLU A 114 4.80 2.90 -13.53
N GLY A 115 5.97 2.92 -14.17
CA GLY A 115 6.59 4.14 -14.72
C GLY A 115 7.14 5.14 -13.70
N VAL A 116 7.18 4.80 -12.40
CA VAL A 116 7.62 5.71 -11.32
C VAL A 116 8.58 4.96 -10.39
N ALA A 117 9.79 5.49 -10.22
CA ALA A 117 10.71 5.00 -9.19
C ALA A 117 10.31 5.57 -7.82
N VAL A 118 10.02 4.70 -6.85
CA VAL A 118 9.62 5.11 -5.50
C VAL A 118 10.70 4.76 -4.48
N GLY A 119 11.30 5.79 -3.87
CA GLY A 119 12.24 5.64 -2.77
C GLY A 119 11.50 5.40 -1.45
N VAL A 120 11.86 4.37 -0.69
CA VAL A 120 11.31 4.12 0.65
C VAL A 120 12.19 4.80 1.69
N VAL A 121 11.66 5.85 2.33
CA VAL A 121 12.40 6.63 3.32
C VAL A 121 12.61 5.76 4.58
N PRO A 122 13.87 5.52 4.99
CA PRO A 122 14.17 4.70 6.16
C PRO A 122 13.81 5.44 7.46
N ASP A 123 13.47 4.70 8.52
CA ASP A 123 13.15 5.27 9.83
C ASP A 123 14.27 6.18 10.38
N GLY A 124 15.53 5.84 10.08
CA GLY A 124 16.71 6.62 10.47
C GLY A 124 16.73 8.04 9.89
N PHE A 125 16.05 8.30 8.77
CA PHE A 125 15.93 9.64 8.21
C PHE A 125 15.22 10.58 9.19
N TRP A 126 14.16 10.11 9.85
CA TRP A 126 13.44 10.91 10.86
C TRP A 126 14.27 11.20 12.10
N ALA A 127 15.28 10.37 12.39
CA ALA A 127 16.27 10.63 13.43
C ALA A 127 17.44 11.49 12.92
N GLY A 128 17.49 11.84 11.63
CA GLY A 128 18.60 12.52 10.95
C GLY A 128 19.88 11.69 10.93
N ALA A 129 19.73 10.37 10.92
CA ALA A 129 20.80 9.38 10.91
C ALA A 129 20.91 8.62 9.57
N ALA A 130 20.06 8.96 8.59
CA ALA A 130 20.10 8.38 7.26
C ALA A 130 19.72 9.44 6.22
N ASP A 131 20.25 9.26 5.00
CA ASP A 131 19.97 10.11 3.86
C ASP A 131 18.65 9.74 3.18
N LEU A 132 18.16 10.64 2.32
CA LEU A 132 17.02 10.36 1.47
C LEU A 132 17.40 9.39 0.34
N PRO A 133 16.56 8.37 0.06
CA PRO A 133 16.76 7.54 -1.11
C PRO A 133 16.43 8.31 -2.39
N ASP A 134 17.03 7.90 -3.51
CA ASP A 134 16.64 8.38 -4.83
C ASP A 134 15.24 7.88 -5.21
N GLY A 135 14.55 8.64 -6.07
CA GLY A 135 13.27 8.27 -6.66
C GLY A 135 12.52 9.47 -7.22
N ASP A 136 11.57 9.21 -8.12
CA ASP A 136 10.63 10.21 -8.64
C ASP A 136 9.56 10.57 -7.58
N ALA A 137 9.31 9.65 -6.64
CA ALA A 137 8.44 9.85 -5.49
C ALA A 137 9.01 9.16 -4.24
N LEU A 138 8.57 9.61 -3.07
CA LEU A 138 9.00 9.06 -1.78
C LEU A 138 7.83 8.47 -1.00
N LEU A 139 8.00 7.26 -0.48
CA LEU A 139 7.09 6.66 0.49
C LEU A 139 7.78 6.63 1.86
N ALA A 140 7.17 7.29 2.84
CA ALA A 140 7.70 7.33 4.19
C ALA A 140 6.66 6.84 5.21
N THR A 141 7.15 6.28 6.31
CA THR A 141 6.36 6.03 7.52
C THR A 141 7.01 6.80 8.64
N ILE A 142 6.25 7.63 9.36
CA ILE A 142 6.78 8.35 10.52
C ILE A 142 6.84 7.36 11.69
N PRO A 143 8.02 7.07 12.27
CA PRO A 143 8.15 6.16 13.40
C PRO A 143 7.38 6.69 14.60
N ALA A 144 6.74 5.79 15.35
CA ALA A 144 6.03 6.17 16.58
C ALA A 144 6.95 6.81 17.65
N SER A 145 8.26 6.54 17.57
CA SER A 145 9.28 7.12 18.46
C SER A 145 9.80 8.48 18.00
N ALA A 146 9.37 9.00 16.86
CA ALA A 146 9.85 10.29 16.34
C ALA A 146 9.25 11.46 17.13
N THR A 147 10.05 12.50 17.39
CA THR A 147 9.56 13.72 18.04
C THR A 147 8.91 14.66 17.01
N PRO A 148 7.76 15.28 17.31
CA PRO A 148 7.05 16.13 16.36
C PRO A 148 7.91 17.24 15.74
N GLU A 149 8.73 17.92 16.54
CA GLU A 149 9.59 19.01 16.09
C GLU A 149 10.58 18.51 15.03
N ARG A 150 11.19 17.35 15.28
CA ARG A 150 12.16 16.77 14.35
C ARG A 150 11.51 16.24 13.08
N VAL A 151 10.29 15.71 13.18
CA VAL A 151 9.49 15.31 12.02
C VAL A 151 9.19 16.53 11.16
N LEU A 152 8.81 17.67 11.74
CA LEU A 152 8.55 18.90 10.99
C LEU A 152 9.81 19.44 10.31
N ASP A 153 10.95 19.42 10.99
CA ASP A 153 12.25 19.81 10.40
C ASP A 153 12.59 18.93 9.19
N GLN A 154 12.40 17.61 9.31
CA GLN A 154 12.67 16.67 8.21
C GLN A 154 11.63 16.73 7.09
N LEU A 155 10.37 17.03 7.40
CA LEU A 155 9.35 17.29 6.38
C LEU A 155 9.69 18.53 5.56
N ALA A 156 10.23 19.58 6.19
CA ALA A 156 10.67 20.77 5.46
C ALA A 156 11.85 20.49 4.51
N ALA A 157 12.68 19.48 4.80
CA ALA A 157 13.76 19.04 3.91
C ALA A 157 13.26 18.23 2.70
N LEU A 158 12.03 17.71 2.73
CA LEU A 158 11.43 16.90 1.67
C LEU A 158 10.77 17.73 0.56
N GLY A 159 10.60 19.05 0.76
CA GLY A 159 9.94 19.96 -0.19
C GLY A 159 8.48 20.25 0.15
#